data_AF-A0A1G3BCQ7-F1
#
_entry.id   AF-A0A1G3BCQ7-F1
#
_cell.length_a   1.000
_cell.length_b   1.000
_cell.length_c   1.000
_cell.angle_alpha   90.00
_cell.angle_beta   90.00
_cell.angle_gamma   90.00
#
_symmetry.space_group_name_H-M   'P 1'
#
loop_
_entity.id
_entity.type
_entity.pdbx_description
1 polymer ?
#
loop_
_entity_poly.entity_id
_entity_poly.type
_entity_poly.pdbx_seq_one_letter_code
_entity_poly.pdbx_strand_id
1 'polypeptide(L)'
;MAISTLADSTLYKEIIQHLGTQNIAIVGPTATENIGIEKVVKNIISNPYIRFLLLCGEDPKGHRSGTSLLALFASGIDTQKRIIGSPAVRPVLKNTDFLHVQHLRKQVQVVDLVGCGELATIEQKVKDCAKKNLAPFQGIPVINVVKKVLARPSKRLVLDPSGFFIIYPKPDKGEILVEHYSNDGTLTHIIEGGSPSEICNTIIELGLVSQLDHAAYLGRELERCRLSMEFRFKYVQDKAAEA
;
A
#
# COMPACT_ATOMS: atom_id res chain seq x y z
N MET A 1 23.23 7.88 -0.31
CA MET A 1 22.45 7.85 0.95
C MET A 1 20.98 7.57 0.68
N ALA A 2 20.21 7.25 1.71
CA ALA A 2 18.75 7.21 1.64
C ALA A 2 18.15 8.50 2.22
N ILE A 3 17.03 8.96 1.67
CA ILE A 3 16.31 10.15 2.15
C ILE A 3 14.84 9.79 2.35
N SER A 4 14.27 10.14 3.50
CA SER A 4 12.84 10.03 3.78
C SER A 4 12.25 11.42 3.92
N THR A 5 11.30 11.77 3.07
CA THR A 5 10.57 13.06 3.11
C THR A 5 9.34 13.05 4.03
N LEU A 6 9.18 11.98 4.82
CA LEU A 6 8.16 11.85 5.85
C LEU A 6 6.74 12.05 5.30
N ALA A 7 5.97 13.01 5.82
CA ALA A 7 4.60 13.30 5.35
C ALA A 7 4.57 14.01 4.00
N ASP A 8 5.68 14.61 3.58
CA ASP A 8 5.72 15.44 2.39
C ASP A 8 5.84 14.58 1.12
N SER A 9 4.71 14.50 0.41
CA SER A 9 4.56 13.70 -0.80
C SER A 9 5.06 14.40 -2.07
N THR A 10 5.45 15.67 -2.02
CA THR A 10 5.99 16.40 -3.18
C THR A 10 7.47 16.69 -3.04
N LEU A 11 7.96 16.88 -1.81
CA LEU A 11 9.36 17.24 -1.53
C LEU A 11 10.38 16.27 -2.15
N TYR A 12 10.08 14.97 -2.26
CA TYR A 12 11.02 14.04 -2.90
C TYR A 12 11.24 14.37 -4.39
N LYS A 13 10.23 14.89 -5.09
CA LYS A 13 10.34 15.30 -6.49
C LYS A 13 11.19 16.56 -6.60
N GLU A 14 10.98 17.51 -5.69
CA GLU A 14 11.74 18.76 -5.62
C GLU A 14 13.21 18.49 -5.32
N ILE A 15 13.51 17.58 -4.38
CA ILE A 15 14.88 17.12 -4.09
C ILE A 15 15.52 16.54 -5.35
N ILE A 16 14.83 15.65 -6.08
CA ILE A 16 15.38 15.05 -7.31
C ILE A 16 15.61 16.12 -8.39
N GLN A 17 14.69 17.08 -8.54
CA GLN A 17 14.81 18.15 -9.53
C GLN A 17 15.97 19.10 -9.22
N HIS A 18 16.17 19.44 -7.94
CA HIS A 18 17.20 20.39 -7.51
C HIS A 18 18.59 19.76 -7.35
N LEU A 19 18.68 18.58 -6.74
CA LEU A 19 19.97 17.93 -6.42
C LEU A 19 20.38 16.88 -7.48
N GLY A 20 19.46 16.46 -8.35
CA GLY A 20 19.63 15.27 -9.18
C GLY A 20 19.62 13.98 -8.35
N THR A 21 20.23 12.92 -8.89
CA THR A 21 20.33 11.61 -8.23
C THR A 21 21.75 11.28 -7.76
N GLN A 22 22.71 12.16 -8.04
CA GLN A 22 24.09 11.95 -7.62
C GLN A 22 24.17 11.95 -6.08
N ASN A 23 24.70 10.88 -5.50
CA ASN A 23 24.78 10.62 -4.05
C ASN A 23 23.46 10.20 -3.37
N ILE A 24 22.34 10.10 -4.09
CA ILE A 24 21.05 9.62 -3.57
C ILE A 24 20.79 8.23 -4.12
N ALA A 25 20.72 7.23 -3.24
CA ALA A 25 20.43 5.85 -3.61
C ALA A 25 18.92 5.59 -3.68
N ILE A 26 18.16 6.21 -2.78
CA ILE A 26 16.70 6.12 -2.71
C ILE A 26 16.16 7.35 -1.99
N VAL A 27 15.06 7.91 -2.48
CA VAL A 27 14.33 9.01 -1.84
C VAL A 27 12.83 8.81 -2.00
N GLY A 28 12.06 9.12 -0.96
CA GLY A 28 10.61 9.05 -1.00
C GLY A 28 9.94 9.34 0.34
N PRO A 29 8.60 9.41 0.37
CA PRO A 29 7.85 9.66 1.60
C PRO A 29 7.80 8.42 2.50
N THR A 30 7.73 8.66 3.81
CA THR A 30 7.50 7.62 4.82
C THR A 30 6.40 8.08 5.76
N ALA A 31 5.14 7.79 5.41
CA ALA A 31 3.99 8.33 6.13
C ALA A 31 3.64 7.56 7.42
N THR A 32 3.87 6.25 7.49
CA THR A 32 3.42 5.41 8.61
C THR A 32 4.57 4.95 9.50
N GLU A 33 4.31 4.89 10.81
CA GLU A 33 5.22 4.52 11.90
C GLU A 33 5.49 3.02 12.03
N ASN A 34 4.86 2.23 11.16
CA ASN A 34 4.95 0.78 11.14
C ASN A 34 5.43 0.31 9.76
N ILE A 35 4.51 -0.05 8.86
CA ILE A 35 4.83 -0.62 7.54
C ILE A 35 5.76 0.30 6.71
N GLY A 36 5.60 1.62 6.83
CA GLY A 36 6.49 2.60 6.20
C GLY A 36 7.93 2.45 6.70
N ILE A 37 8.12 2.47 8.02
CA ILE A 37 9.42 2.23 8.66
C ILE A 37 9.99 0.86 8.30
N GLU A 38 9.19 -0.20 8.29
CA GLU A 38 9.65 -1.54 7.90
C GLU A 38 10.21 -1.58 6.48
N LYS A 39 9.56 -0.87 5.55
CA LYS A 39 10.05 -0.74 4.16
C LYS A 39 11.36 0.05 4.10
N VAL A 40 11.49 1.12 4.88
CA VAL A 40 12.74 1.89 5.01
C VAL A 40 13.87 0.99 5.51
N VAL A 41 13.65 0.27 6.62
CA VAL A 41 14.63 -0.67 7.19
C VAL A 41 15.05 -1.69 6.14
N LYS A 42 14.09 -2.40 5.53
CA LYS A 42 14.36 -3.48 4.57
C LYS A 42 15.13 -2.99 3.35
N ASN A 43 14.76 -1.85 2.78
CA ASN A 43 15.43 -1.30 1.61
C ASN A 43 16.86 -0.84 1.92
N ILE A 44 17.10 -0.27 3.11
CA ILE A 44 18.44 0.18 3.51
C ILE A 44 19.36 -1.02 3.77
N ILE A 45 18.96 -1.98 4.60
CA ILE A 45 19.83 -3.10 4.95
C ILE A 45 20.14 -4.01 3.75
N SER A 46 19.31 -3.99 2.72
CA SER A 46 19.54 -4.74 1.47
C SER A 46 20.62 -4.12 0.57
N ASN A 47 21.09 -2.90 0.87
CA ASN A 47 22.11 -2.22 0.09
C ASN A 47 23.23 -1.68 1.00
N PRO A 48 24.40 -2.35 1.06
CA PRO A 48 25.49 -1.99 1.98
C PRO A 48 26.15 -0.63 1.66
N TYR A 49 25.92 -0.07 0.47
CA TYR A 49 26.43 1.25 0.07
C TYR A 49 25.61 2.40 0.68
N ILE A 50 24.41 2.13 1.19
CA ILE A 50 23.64 3.12 1.94
C ILE A 50 24.23 3.21 3.33
N ARG A 51 24.92 4.32 3.62
CA ARG A 51 25.60 4.58 4.91
C ARG A 51 24.96 5.72 5.72
N PHE A 52 23.96 6.38 5.17
CA PHE A 52 23.22 7.48 5.81
C PHE A 52 21.74 7.38 5.49
N LEU A 53 20.90 7.74 6.47
CA LEU A 53 19.47 7.99 6.30
C LEU A 53 19.18 9.44 6.75
N LEU A 54 18.77 10.28 5.82
CA LEU A 54 18.32 11.64 6.12
C LEU A 54 16.80 11.68 6.26
N LEU A 55 16.31 12.24 7.35
CA LEU A 55 14.88 12.46 7.61
C LEU A 55 14.59 13.95 7.42
N CYS A 56 13.72 14.30 6.49
CA CYS A 56 13.32 15.69 6.22
C CYS A 56 11.83 15.79 5.91
N GLY A 57 11.32 17.02 5.83
CA GLY A 57 9.90 17.30 5.65
C GLY A 57 9.11 17.17 6.95
N GLU A 58 7.81 17.40 6.85
CA GLU A 58 6.89 17.40 8.00
C GLU A 58 6.73 16.01 8.62
N ASP A 59 6.73 15.93 9.95
CA ASP A 59 6.45 14.68 10.67
C ASP A 59 4.93 14.41 10.63
N PRO A 60 4.44 13.27 10.10
CA PRO A 60 3.01 13.07 9.92
C PRO A 60 2.26 13.11 11.25
N LYS A 61 1.15 13.87 11.31
CA LYS A 61 0.32 13.95 12.52
C LYS A 61 -0.23 12.56 12.90
N GLY A 62 -0.18 12.23 14.19
CA GLY A 62 -0.59 10.93 14.72
C GLY A 62 0.43 9.82 14.49
N HIS A 63 0.84 9.59 13.24
CA HIS A 63 1.83 8.56 12.91
C HIS A 63 3.24 8.92 13.41
N ARG A 64 3.70 10.17 13.31
CA ARG A 64 5.02 10.61 13.79
C ARG A 64 6.16 9.68 13.34
N SER A 65 6.19 9.34 12.05
CA SER A 65 7.14 8.37 11.49
C SER A 65 8.59 8.85 11.59
N GLY A 66 8.85 10.16 11.50
CA GLY A 66 10.17 10.76 11.65
C GLY A 66 10.68 10.61 13.07
N THR A 67 9.90 11.08 14.05
CA THR A 67 10.25 10.89 15.47
C THR A 67 10.38 9.41 15.85
N SER A 68 9.55 8.55 15.26
CA SER A 68 9.63 7.10 15.47
C SER A 68 10.90 6.48 14.89
N LEU A 69 11.36 6.92 13.72
CA LEU A 69 12.65 6.50 13.16
C LEU A 69 13.81 6.93 14.07
N LEU A 70 13.81 8.18 14.56
CA LEU A 70 14.83 8.65 15.50
C LEU A 70 14.86 7.79 16.77
N ALA A 71 13.70 7.48 17.35
CA ALA A 71 13.58 6.58 18.50
C ALA A 71 14.08 5.15 18.20
N LEU A 72 13.80 4.63 17.00
CA LEU A 72 14.30 3.32 16.55
C LEU A 72 15.84 3.30 16.49
N PHE A 73 16.47 4.37 16.02
CA PHE A 73 17.94 4.48 16.00
C PHE A 73 18.54 4.59 17.41
N ALA A 74 17.88 5.36 18.30
CA ALA A 74 18.33 5.57 19.67
C ALA A 74 18.19 4.30 20.53
N SER A 75 17.03 3.66 20.47
CA SER A 75 16.63 2.66 21.47
C SER A 75 16.29 1.29 20.88
N GLY A 76 16.01 1.19 19.59
CA GLY A 76 15.60 -0.05 18.94
C GLY A 76 14.14 -0.42 19.24
N ILE A 77 13.88 -1.72 19.36
CA ILE A 77 12.55 -2.29 19.62
C ILE A 77 12.56 -3.17 20.87
N ASP A 78 11.40 -3.30 21.53
CA ASP A 78 11.18 -4.21 22.65
C ASP A 78 10.81 -5.64 22.21
N THR A 79 10.50 -6.51 23.18
CA THR A 79 10.08 -7.90 22.95
C THR A 79 8.77 -8.04 22.18
N GLN A 80 7.94 -7.01 22.17
CA GLN A 80 6.67 -6.94 21.43
C GLN A 80 6.88 -6.28 20.05
N LYS A 81 8.13 -6.03 19.65
CA LYS A 81 8.54 -5.32 18.43
C LYS A 81 8.03 -3.89 18.36
N ARG A 82 7.71 -3.27 19.51
CA ARG A 82 7.35 -1.85 19.59
C ARG A 82 8.63 -1.02 19.59
N ILE A 83 8.63 0.10 18.87
CA ILE A 83 9.74 1.06 18.90
C ILE A 83 9.77 1.73 20.26
N ILE A 84 10.89 1.56 20.98
CA ILE A 84 11.06 2.08 22.33
C ILE A 84 11.19 3.60 22.26
N GLY A 85 10.34 4.32 22.99
CA GLY A 85 10.33 5.79 23.04
C GLY A 85 9.60 6.48 21.89
N SER A 86 8.95 5.74 20.99
CA SER A 86 8.14 6.37 19.93
C SER A 86 6.84 6.97 20.51
N PRO A 87 6.50 8.24 20.17
CA PRO A 87 5.26 8.89 20.57
C PRO A 87 4.07 8.56 19.66
N ALA A 88 4.25 7.68 18.67
CA ALA A 88 3.22 7.36 17.70
C ALA A 88 2.11 6.48 18.29
N VAL A 89 0.96 6.47 17.62
CA VAL A 89 -0.21 5.67 18.03
C VAL A 89 0.10 4.17 17.98
N ARG A 90 0.68 3.66 16.88
CA ARG A 90 0.94 2.22 16.69
C ARG A 90 2.35 1.89 16.13
N PRO A 91 3.44 2.23 16.86
CA PRO A 91 4.82 2.00 16.44
C PRO A 91 5.28 0.56 16.68
N VAL A 92 4.65 -0.41 16.01
CA VAL A 92 4.96 -1.84 16.13
C VAL A 92 5.42 -2.40 14.79
N LEU A 93 6.62 -2.96 14.73
CA LEU A 93 7.27 -3.48 13.52
C LEU A 93 7.14 -5.01 13.44
N LYS A 94 5.96 -5.50 13.07
CA LYS A 94 5.64 -6.95 13.06
C LYS A 94 6.56 -7.80 12.19
N ASN A 95 7.05 -7.24 11.08
CA ASN A 95 7.87 -7.90 10.06
C ASN A 95 9.37 -7.60 10.19
N THR A 96 9.77 -6.83 11.22
CA THR A 96 11.17 -6.44 11.44
C THR A 96 11.64 -6.91 12.82
N ASP A 97 12.47 -7.94 12.83
CA ASP A 97 13.06 -8.47 14.07
C ASP A 97 14.28 -7.68 14.55
N PHE A 98 14.69 -7.97 15.79
CA PHE A 98 15.84 -7.33 16.45
C PHE A 98 17.11 -7.35 15.60
N LEU A 99 17.40 -8.45 14.87
CA LEU A 99 18.56 -8.56 14.00
C LEU A 99 18.54 -7.52 12.87
N HIS A 100 17.39 -7.23 12.27
CA HIS A 100 17.25 -6.23 11.23
C HIS A 100 17.47 -4.81 11.79
N VAL A 101 16.90 -4.52 12.97
CA VAL A 101 17.06 -3.23 13.65
C VAL A 101 18.53 -3.00 14.03
N GLN A 102 19.19 -4.01 14.59
CA GLN A 102 20.61 -3.94 14.92
C GLN A 102 21.47 -3.76 13.68
N HIS A 103 21.16 -4.47 12.60
CA HIS A 103 21.86 -4.31 11.32
C HIS A 103 21.72 -2.87 10.81
N LEU A 104 20.50 -2.33 10.75
CA LEU A 104 20.24 -0.95 10.34
C LEU A 104 21.04 0.06 11.17
N ARG A 105 20.95 -0.05 12.50
CA ARG A 105 21.62 0.86 13.45
C ARG A 105 23.14 0.85 13.32
N LYS A 106 23.74 -0.29 12.97
CA LYS A 106 25.18 -0.42 12.71
C LYS A 106 25.57 0.05 11.30
N GLN A 107 24.69 -0.13 10.33
CA GLN A 107 24.95 0.19 8.93
C GLN A 107 24.95 1.70 8.68
N VAL A 108 23.92 2.42 9.14
CA VAL A 108 23.69 3.82 8.76
C VAL A 108 23.74 4.80 9.92
N GLN A 109 24.21 6.00 9.64
CA GLN A 109 24.04 7.17 10.50
C GLN A 109 22.73 7.88 10.13
N VAL A 110 21.88 8.16 11.12
CA VAL A 110 20.67 8.97 10.92
C VAL A 110 21.01 10.46 10.95
N VAL A 111 20.45 11.22 10.02
CA VAL A 111 20.57 12.67 9.93
C VAL A 111 19.19 13.26 10.14
N ASP A 112 19.04 14.00 11.23
CA ASP A 112 17.78 14.61 11.64
C ASP A 112 17.63 16.01 11.04
N LEU A 113 16.68 16.14 10.12
CA LEU A 113 16.14 17.40 9.60
C LEU A 113 14.60 17.34 9.62
N VAL A 114 14.01 16.62 10.58
CA VAL A 114 12.55 16.53 10.73
C VAL A 114 11.96 17.94 10.89
N GLY A 115 10.91 18.24 10.13
CA GLY A 115 10.29 19.57 10.07
C GLY A 115 10.99 20.56 9.12
N CYS A 116 12.07 20.16 8.44
CA CYS A 116 12.76 21.00 7.46
C CYS A 116 12.48 20.53 6.02
N GLY A 117 11.86 21.40 5.22
CA GLY A 117 11.66 21.20 3.77
C GLY A 117 12.60 22.03 2.88
N GLU A 118 13.55 22.76 3.47
CA GLU A 118 14.39 23.70 2.73
C GLU A 118 15.47 22.98 1.90
N LEU A 119 15.38 23.09 0.58
CA LEU A 119 16.25 22.38 -0.36
C LEU A 119 17.74 22.69 -0.19
N ALA A 120 18.10 23.94 0.09
CA ALA A 120 19.49 24.34 0.31
C ALA A 120 20.11 23.64 1.54
N THR A 121 19.37 23.57 2.64
CA THR A 121 19.79 22.87 3.86
C THR A 121 19.92 21.36 3.62
N ILE A 122 18.95 20.76 2.92
CA ILE A 122 19.00 19.34 2.54
C ILE A 122 20.22 19.06 1.65
N GLU A 123 20.45 19.88 0.62
CA GLU A 123 21.59 19.77 -0.29
C GLU A 123 22.93 19.84 0.43
N GLN A 124 23.09 20.80 1.34
CA GLN A 124 24.30 20.91 2.14
C GLN A 124 24.56 19.64 2.95
N LYS A 125 23.51 19.06 3.56
CA LYS A 125 23.65 17.84 4.35
C LYS A 125 23.92 16.60 3.52
N VAL A 126 23.36 16.51 2.32
CA VAL A 126 23.71 15.47 1.34
C VAL A 126 25.19 15.56 0.97
N LYS A 127 25.69 16.76 0.65
CA LYS A 127 27.11 17.00 0.33
C LYS A 127 28.04 16.66 1.49
N ASP A 128 27.70 17.07 2.71
CA ASP A 128 28.47 16.76 3.93
C ASP A 128 28.57 15.25 4.16
N CYS A 129 27.48 14.52 3.97
CA CYS A 129 27.46 13.06 4.10
C CYS A 129 28.26 12.37 2.99
N ALA A 130 28.16 12.85 1.75
CA ALA A 130 28.91 12.31 0.62
C ALA A 130 30.43 12.46 0.81
N LYS A 131 30.88 13.61 1.34
CA LYS A 131 32.30 13.88 1.62
C LYS A 131 32.93 12.91 2.63
N LYS A 132 32.13 12.32 3.53
CA LYS A 132 32.61 11.30 4.47
C LYS A 132 33.05 10.00 3.77
N ASN A 133 32.58 9.76 2.54
CA ASN A 133 32.95 8.64 1.67
C ASN A 133 33.11 7.29 2.40
N LEU A 134 32.11 6.95 3.22
CA LEU A 134 32.16 5.73 4.04
C LEU A 134 32.12 4.50 3.13
N ALA A 135 33.03 3.55 3.37
CA ALA A 135 33.07 2.27 2.67
C ALA A 135 31.75 1.49 2.82
N PRO A 136 31.43 0.54 1.93
CA PRO A 136 30.24 -0.30 2.08
C PRO A 136 30.22 -1.04 3.43
N PHE A 137 29.03 -1.19 4.02
CA PHE A 137 28.87 -1.93 5.25
C PHE A 137 29.12 -3.42 5.02
N GLN A 138 29.90 -4.06 5.91
CA GLN A 138 30.35 -5.45 5.73
C GLN A 138 29.38 -6.48 6.33
N GLY A 139 28.31 -6.04 6.99
CA GLY A 139 27.31 -6.95 7.55
C GLY A 139 26.46 -7.60 6.46
N ILE A 140 26.11 -8.87 6.65
CA ILE A 140 25.17 -9.59 5.78
C ILE A 140 23.75 -9.39 6.32
N PRO A 141 22.81 -8.86 5.53
CA PRO A 141 21.44 -8.68 5.99
C PRO A 141 20.70 -10.02 6.06
N VAL A 142 19.93 -10.21 7.13
CA VAL A 142 18.92 -11.27 7.18
C VAL A 142 17.73 -10.80 6.34
N ILE A 143 17.29 -11.61 5.37
CA ILE A 143 16.18 -11.27 4.48
C ILE A 143 15.10 -12.35 4.58
N ASN A 144 13.94 -11.95 5.12
CA ASN A 144 12.75 -12.80 5.12
C ASN A 144 12.14 -12.83 3.71
N VAL A 145 12.16 -14.01 3.09
CA VAL A 145 11.55 -14.26 1.78
C VAL A 145 10.13 -14.77 1.97
N VAL A 146 9.16 -14.07 1.38
CA VAL A 146 7.77 -14.51 1.30
C VAL A 146 7.52 -15.14 -0.08
N LYS A 147 6.76 -16.23 -0.13
CA LYS A 147 6.38 -16.89 -1.38
C LYS A 147 5.63 -15.92 -2.29
N LYS A 148 6.23 -15.59 -3.43
CA LYS A 148 5.53 -14.89 -4.52
C LYS A 148 4.71 -15.92 -5.30
N VAL A 149 3.43 -15.64 -5.50
CA VAL A 149 2.53 -16.49 -6.29
C VAL A 149 2.10 -15.70 -7.53
N LEU A 150 2.33 -16.26 -8.71
CA LEU A 150 1.83 -15.69 -9.96
C LEU A 150 0.35 -16.04 -10.11
N ALA A 151 -0.46 -15.02 -10.43
CA ALA A 151 -1.87 -15.21 -10.72
C ALA A 151 -2.05 -16.12 -11.95
N ARG A 152 -3.14 -16.90 -11.95
CA ARG A 152 -3.48 -17.81 -13.04
C ARG A 152 -4.92 -17.53 -13.47
N PRO A 153 -5.25 -17.71 -14.76
CA PRO A 153 -6.63 -17.60 -15.22
C PRO A 153 -7.51 -18.66 -14.54
N SER A 154 -8.81 -18.37 -14.42
CA SER A 154 -9.79 -19.35 -13.96
C SER A 154 -9.84 -20.55 -14.92
N LYS A 155 -10.06 -21.76 -14.39
CA LYS A 155 -9.92 -23.01 -15.14
C LYS A 155 -11.22 -23.62 -15.66
N ARG A 156 -12.39 -23.09 -15.31
CA ARG A 156 -13.67 -23.56 -15.87
C ARG A 156 -14.81 -22.63 -15.48
N LEU A 157 -15.83 -22.56 -16.31
CA LEU A 157 -17.13 -22.06 -15.90
C LEU A 157 -17.84 -23.12 -15.05
N VAL A 158 -18.16 -22.77 -13.81
CA VAL A 158 -19.05 -23.53 -12.93
C VAL A 158 -20.20 -22.59 -12.59
N LEU A 159 -21.46 -23.04 -12.64
CA LEU A 159 -22.59 -22.19 -12.25
C LEU A 159 -22.69 -22.08 -10.73
N ASP A 160 -23.15 -20.94 -10.22
CA ASP A 160 -23.43 -20.81 -8.79
C ASP A 160 -24.64 -21.68 -8.43
N PRO A 161 -24.58 -22.51 -7.38
CA PRO A 161 -25.76 -23.21 -6.88
C PRO A 161 -26.96 -22.29 -6.60
N SER A 162 -26.72 -21.05 -6.14
CA SER A 162 -27.78 -20.10 -5.82
C SER A 162 -28.46 -19.52 -7.06
N GLY A 163 -27.80 -19.52 -8.23
CA GLY A 163 -28.37 -18.99 -9.46
C GLY A 163 -27.43 -18.09 -10.25
N PHE A 164 -28.01 -17.19 -11.05
CA PHE A 164 -27.28 -16.22 -11.85
C PHE A 164 -27.98 -14.86 -11.83
N PHE A 165 -27.22 -13.83 -12.22
CA PHE A 165 -27.68 -12.45 -12.18
C PHE A 165 -27.69 -11.82 -13.57
N ILE A 166 -28.67 -10.96 -13.82
CA ILE A 166 -28.69 -10.07 -14.98
C ILE A 166 -28.72 -8.63 -14.48
N ILE A 167 -27.82 -7.80 -15.00
CA ILE A 167 -27.59 -6.44 -14.53
C ILE A 167 -28.03 -5.43 -15.58
N TYR A 168 -28.77 -4.42 -15.14
CA TYR A 168 -29.33 -3.38 -15.98
C TYR A 168 -28.96 -1.99 -15.44
N PRO A 169 -28.29 -1.14 -16.25
CA PRO A 169 -28.10 0.26 -15.89
C PRO A 169 -29.42 1.02 -15.99
N LYS A 170 -29.74 1.85 -14.99
CA LYS A 170 -30.87 2.80 -15.01
C LYS A 170 -30.37 4.24 -14.90
N PRO A 171 -29.76 4.80 -15.97
CA PRO A 171 -29.11 6.11 -15.92
C PRO A 171 -30.07 7.25 -15.56
N ASP A 172 -31.34 7.18 -15.98
CA ASP A 172 -32.35 8.20 -15.66
C ASP A 172 -32.67 8.30 -14.16
N LYS A 173 -32.47 7.20 -13.42
CA LYS A 173 -32.65 7.14 -11.96
C LYS A 173 -31.34 7.24 -11.18
N GLY A 174 -30.20 7.08 -11.85
CA GLY A 174 -28.90 6.92 -11.17
C GLY A 174 -28.79 5.60 -10.39
N GLU A 175 -29.52 4.56 -10.80
CA GLU A 175 -29.63 3.28 -10.10
C GLU A 175 -29.16 2.12 -10.99
N ILE A 176 -28.86 0.98 -10.36
CA ILE A 176 -28.65 -0.30 -11.02
C ILE A 176 -29.80 -1.21 -10.62
N LEU A 177 -30.41 -1.88 -11.59
CA LEU A 177 -31.33 -2.99 -11.34
C LEU A 177 -30.60 -4.30 -11.57
N VAL A 178 -30.76 -5.23 -10.64
CA VAL A 178 -30.22 -6.58 -10.70
C VAL A 178 -31.35 -7.57 -10.56
N GLU A 179 -31.47 -8.46 -11.52
CA GLU A 179 -32.36 -9.61 -11.45
C GLU A 179 -31.57 -10.83 -11.02
N HIS A 180 -32.12 -11.62 -10.08
CA HIS A 180 -31.56 -12.90 -9.69
C HIS A 180 -32.49 -14.03 -10.12
N TYR A 181 -31.92 -15.00 -10.82
CA TYR A 181 -32.60 -16.17 -11.34
C TYR A 181 -32.01 -17.43 -10.72
N SER A 182 -32.83 -18.38 -10.29
CA SER A 182 -32.36 -19.73 -10.00
C SER A 182 -31.89 -20.44 -11.29
N ASN A 183 -31.14 -21.52 -11.14
CA ASN A 183 -30.56 -22.26 -12.27
C ASN A 183 -31.58 -22.91 -13.21
N ASP A 184 -32.84 -23.03 -12.79
CA ASP A 184 -33.96 -23.45 -13.64
C ASP A 184 -34.58 -22.30 -14.47
N GLY A 185 -34.08 -21.07 -14.30
CA GLY A 185 -34.56 -19.87 -14.98
C GLY A 185 -35.70 -19.15 -14.26
N THR A 186 -36.06 -19.54 -13.04
CA THR A 186 -37.10 -18.82 -12.27
C THR A 186 -36.53 -17.51 -11.71
N LEU A 187 -37.18 -16.38 -12.03
CA LEU A 187 -36.86 -15.09 -11.40
C LEU A 187 -37.24 -15.16 -9.92
N THR A 188 -36.27 -14.94 -9.03
CA THR A 188 -36.49 -15.03 -7.58
C THR A 188 -36.47 -13.66 -6.91
N HIS A 189 -35.62 -12.73 -7.39
CA HIS A 189 -35.48 -11.40 -6.79
C HIS A 189 -35.18 -10.33 -7.84
N ILE A 190 -35.66 -9.12 -7.58
CA ILE A 190 -35.22 -7.89 -8.25
C ILE A 190 -34.69 -6.96 -7.16
N ILE A 191 -33.47 -6.47 -7.35
CA ILE A 191 -32.78 -5.60 -6.41
C ILE A 191 -32.45 -4.30 -7.15
N GLU A 192 -32.84 -3.17 -6.57
CA GLU A 192 -32.50 -1.83 -7.07
C GLU A 192 -31.61 -1.13 -6.04
N GLY A 193 -30.56 -0.43 -6.50
CA GLY A 193 -29.68 0.30 -5.61
C GLY A 193 -28.81 1.35 -6.33
N GLY A 194 -28.36 2.35 -5.58
CA GLY A 194 -27.53 3.44 -6.09
C GLY A 194 -26.03 3.12 -6.12
N SER A 195 -25.57 2.12 -5.35
CA SER A 195 -24.16 1.72 -5.33
C SER A 195 -23.96 0.20 -5.42
N PRO A 196 -22.89 -0.26 -6.12
CA PRO A 196 -22.47 -1.66 -6.17
C PRO A 196 -22.24 -2.27 -4.79
N SER A 197 -21.70 -1.50 -3.84
CA SER A 197 -21.45 -1.98 -2.48
C SER A 197 -22.74 -2.32 -1.74
N GLU A 198 -23.77 -1.47 -1.83
CA GLU A 198 -25.08 -1.74 -1.23
C GLU A 198 -25.74 -2.97 -1.85
N ILE A 199 -25.72 -3.06 -3.18
CA ILE A 199 -26.30 -4.20 -3.91
C ILE A 199 -25.57 -5.51 -3.55
N CYS A 200 -24.23 -5.50 -3.50
CA CYS A 200 -23.44 -6.65 -3.07
C CYS A 200 -23.80 -7.10 -1.65
N ASN A 201 -23.92 -6.16 -0.71
CA ASN A 201 -24.29 -6.49 0.68
C ASN A 201 -25.68 -7.13 0.74
N THR A 202 -26.67 -6.54 0.06
CA THR A 202 -28.04 -7.10 -0.01
C THR A 202 -28.04 -8.51 -0.60
N ILE A 203 -27.30 -8.76 -1.69
CA ILE A 203 -27.19 -10.08 -2.32
C ILE A 203 -26.58 -11.12 -1.38
N ILE A 204 -25.55 -10.73 -0.61
CA ILE A 204 -24.90 -11.60 0.39
C ILE A 204 -25.85 -11.89 1.55
N GLU A 205 -26.54 -10.88 2.09
CA GLU A 205 -27.49 -11.03 3.19
C GLU A 205 -28.68 -11.94 2.81
N LEU A 206 -29.14 -11.86 1.57
CA LEU A 206 -30.20 -12.72 1.04
C LEU A 206 -29.71 -14.12 0.62
N GLY A 207 -28.41 -14.40 0.67
CA GLY A 207 -27.85 -15.71 0.30
C GLY A 207 -27.98 -16.06 -1.19
N LEU A 208 -28.10 -15.06 -2.07
CA LEU A 208 -28.32 -15.26 -3.51
C LEU A 208 -27.04 -15.59 -4.29
N VAL A 209 -25.88 -15.61 -3.62
CA VAL A 209 -24.61 -16.07 -4.18
C VAL A 209 -23.89 -16.95 -3.17
N SER A 210 -23.40 -18.11 -3.61
CA SER A 210 -22.75 -19.08 -2.71
C SER A 210 -21.27 -19.29 -3.00
N GLN A 211 -20.78 -18.99 -4.20
CA GLN A 211 -19.37 -19.11 -4.56
C GLN A 211 -18.63 -17.76 -4.51
N LEU A 212 -17.43 -17.77 -3.91
CA LEU A 212 -16.64 -16.55 -3.69
C LEU A 212 -16.12 -15.92 -4.98
N ASP A 213 -15.77 -16.73 -5.98
CA ASP A 213 -15.34 -16.25 -7.30
C ASP A 213 -16.50 -15.62 -8.08
N HIS A 214 -17.73 -16.11 -7.91
CA HIS A 214 -18.93 -15.48 -8.45
C HIS A 214 -19.28 -14.19 -7.74
N ALA A 215 -19.19 -14.13 -6.42
CA ALA A 215 -19.34 -12.88 -5.67
C ALA A 215 -18.31 -11.83 -6.13
N ALA A 216 -17.06 -12.25 -6.35
CA ALA A 216 -16.02 -11.39 -6.89
C ALA A 216 -16.27 -10.97 -8.36
N TYR A 217 -16.86 -11.83 -9.19
CA TYR A 217 -17.28 -11.49 -10.55
C TYR A 217 -18.41 -10.46 -10.55
N LEU A 218 -19.46 -10.73 -9.77
CA LEU A 218 -20.62 -9.86 -9.63
C LEU A 218 -20.22 -8.45 -9.19
N GLY A 219 -19.34 -8.31 -8.20
CA GLY A 219 -18.83 -7.01 -7.77
C GLY A 219 -18.14 -6.22 -8.89
N ARG A 220 -17.39 -6.89 -9.78
CA ARG A 220 -16.78 -6.24 -10.95
C ARG A 220 -17.83 -5.79 -11.96
N GLU A 221 -18.84 -6.62 -12.21
CA GLU A 221 -19.90 -6.31 -13.17
C GLU A 221 -20.77 -5.13 -12.70
N LEU A 222 -21.13 -5.11 -11.41
CA LEU A 222 -21.88 -3.99 -10.82
C LEU A 222 -21.10 -2.68 -10.88
N GLU A 223 -19.80 -2.72 -10.57
CA GLU A 223 -18.94 -1.55 -10.67
C GLU A 223 -18.81 -1.08 -12.13
N ARG A 224 -18.67 -2.00 -13.08
CA ARG A 224 -18.62 -1.67 -14.51
C ARG A 224 -19.94 -1.07 -15.00
N CYS A 225 -21.08 -1.58 -14.53
CA CYS A 225 -22.39 -1.02 -14.80
C CYS A 225 -22.50 0.41 -14.25
N ARG A 226 -22.08 0.66 -13.00
CA ARG A 226 -22.03 2.01 -12.39
C ARG A 226 -21.20 2.97 -13.23
N LEU A 227 -19.97 2.57 -13.56
CA LEU A 227 -19.04 3.37 -14.37
C LEU A 227 -19.61 3.65 -15.77
N SER A 228 -20.37 2.72 -16.36
CA SER A 228 -21.01 2.93 -17.65
C SER A 228 -22.00 4.08 -17.65
N MET A 229 -22.71 4.27 -16.53
CA MET A 229 -23.66 5.38 -16.37
C MET A 229 -22.91 6.70 -16.12
N GLU A 230 -21.85 6.67 -15.29
CA GLU A 230 -21.02 7.83 -14.97
C GLU A 230 -20.27 8.37 -16.20
N PHE A 231 -19.62 7.48 -16.95
CA PHE A 231 -18.77 7.82 -18.10
C PHE A 231 -19.48 7.64 -19.46
N ARG A 232 -20.78 7.31 -19.45
CA ARG A 232 -21.65 7.21 -20.63
C ARG A 232 -21.12 6.27 -21.72
N PHE A 233 -20.60 5.10 -21.34
CA PHE A 233 -20.26 4.04 -22.29
C PHE A 233 -21.31 2.91 -22.26
N LYS A 234 -21.37 2.11 -23.32
CA LYS A 234 -22.31 0.98 -23.39
C LYS A 234 -21.89 -0.14 -22.44
N TYR A 235 -22.74 -0.48 -21.48
CA TYR A 235 -22.59 -1.69 -20.67
C TYR A 235 -23.08 -2.92 -21.43
N VAL A 236 -22.27 -3.97 -21.42
CA VAL A 236 -22.64 -5.33 -21.83
C VAL A 236 -22.03 -6.26 -20.80
N GLN A 237 -22.86 -7.02 -20.08
CA GLN A 237 -22.38 -7.98 -19.10
C GLN A 237 -21.49 -9.02 -19.78
N ASP A 238 -20.39 -9.40 -19.13
CA ASP A 238 -19.48 -10.38 -19.73
C ASP A 238 -20.22 -11.69 -19.93
N LYS A 239 -19.97 -12.32 -21.08
CA LYS A 239 -20.43 -13.68 -21.30
C LYS A 239 -19.67 -14.59 -20.36
N ALA A 240 -20.37 -15.57 -19.81
CA ALA A 240 -19.74 -16.68 -19.14
C ALA A 240 -18.65 -17.26 -20.08
N ALA A 241 -17.41 -17.39 -19.60
CA ALA A 241 -16.32 -17.89 -20.43
C ALA A 241 -16.69 -19.28 -20.97
N GLU A 242 -16.91 -19.38 -22.28
CA GLU A 242 -17.14 -20.65 -22.95
C GLU A 242 -15.88 -21.52 -22.78
N ALA A 243 -16.08 -22.75 -22.32
CA ALA A 243 -15.02 -23.72 -22.07
C ALA A 243 -14.47 -24.31 -23.38
#